data_AF-A0A7X7IUA4-F1
#
_entry.id   AF-A0A7X7IUA4-F1
#
_cell.length_a   1.000
_cell.length_b   1.000
_cell.length_c   1.000
_cell.angle_alpha   90.00
_cell.angle_beta   90.00
_cell.angle_gamma   90.00
#
_symmetry.space_group_name_H-M   'P 1'
#
loop_
_entity.id
_entity.type
_entity.pdbx_description
1 polymer ?
#
loop_
_entity_poly.entity_id
_entity_poly.type
_entity_poly.pdbx_seq_one_letter_code
_entity_poly.pdbx_strand_id
1 'polypeptide(L)'
;EKEEEGAPKKPEIDQDGHRIYSRWRIFSLGAMIGVCFGMLQVGVPAVTGMLLDKPVYLIPQPYLDTTTMTEGLLPAVPTGLVIDPGIVLTGMVLPFWAIMGSFAAIAATSVVNPLLRAGGVLAQWQPGMNTVNTTFVNSVDFWMSFGFGAAAAIAAVSVFSTVRDVVRKSRARRARLALHAGSSAQDARAAQLGSLWRTPNLGRGDYPVWLAVAIYAVASVAMVLLCNALVKGILPFLIVFCFLYNPFISYINARLMGLTGQAVAIPFVREGAFILSGSQSLDIWLAPIPVENYGAFSQTFRVNELTGVRFTSLMKAEALALPCLCLFSFLFWAFIWKASPIPSEMFPAAQLNWDLMVKSNTLLWSSTFHPDVAGGAAEVVRGFADTEFAKAVHPVAMLAGGGVTVGLFALFGLLGLPTLFVYGVVRGLGALPHTMVLEIVGALVGRYYFQRKFGSSNFLRMGPTIMAGYFTGAGLISMAAIAMNLIRSAVSSAPF
;
A
#
# COMPACT_ATOMS: atom_id res chain seq x y z
N GLU A 1 38.49 34.77 16.80
CA GLU A 1 39.24 33.49 16.73
C GLU A 1 39.06 32.90 15.35
N LYS A 2 40.17 32.62 14.65
CA LYS A 2 40.17 31.90 13.38
C LYS A 2 40.00 30.42 13.71
N GLU A 3 38.89 29.82 13.31
CA GLU A 3 38.72 28.37 13.36
C GLU A 3 39.74 27.72 12.42
N GLU A 4 40.50 26.76 12.95
CA GLU A 4 41.40 25.89 12.20
C GLU A 4 40.58 25.00 11.25
N GLU A 5 40.36 25.48 10.02
CA GLU A 5 39.97 24.63 8.90
C GLU A 5 41.17 23.77 8.48
N GLY A 6 41.18 22.49 8.85
CA GLY A 6 42.14 21.56 8.26
C GLY A 6 42.34 20.23 8.98
N ALA A 7 41.99 20.10 10.26
CA ALA A 7 42.07 18.80 10.93
C ALA A 7 40.89 17.92 10.47
N PRO A 8 41.11 16.69 9.95
CA PRO A 8 40.02 15.77 9.71
C PRO A 8 39.34 15.50 11.06
N LYS A 9 38.11 15.99 11.24
CA LYS A 9 37.29 15.73 12.42
C LYS A 9 37.38 14.23 12.73
N LYS A 10 37.86 13.88 13.92
CA LYS A 10 37.93 12.48 14.38
C LYS A 10 36.55 11.86 14.12
N PRO A 11 36.48 10.66 13.52
CA PRO A 11 35.20 10.04 13.24
C PRO A 11 34.44 9.92 14.55
N GLU A 12 33.24 10.50 14.62
CA GLU A 12 32.36 10.29 15.76
C GLU A 12 32.06 8.79 15.86
N ILE A 13 32.25 8.22 17.03
CA ILE A 13 32.05 6.80 17.29
C ILE A 13 30.87 6.69 18.27
N ASP A 14 29.93 5.82 17.97
CA ASP A 14 28.80 5.52 18.85
C ASP A 14 29.27 4.72 20.09
N GLN A 15 28.39 4.58 21.09
CA GLN A 15 28.62 3.84 22.33
C GLN A 15 29.09 2.39 22.10
N ASP A 16 28.73 1.82 20.94
CA ASP A 16 29.09 0.46 20.52
C ASP A 16 30.41 0.37 19.71
N GLY A 17 31.17 1.47 19.56
CA GLY A 17 32.43 1.47 18.81
C GLY A 17 32.28 1.62 17.28
N HIS A 18 31.08 1.88 16.77
CA HIS A 18 30.81 2.04 15.34
C HIS A 18 30.96 3.50 14.88
N ARG A 19 31.55 3.71 13.70
CA ARG A 19 31.65 5.05 13.09
C ARG A 19 30.27 5.59 12.73
N ILE A 20 29.98 6.80 13.19
CA ILE A 20 28.77 7.55 12.85
C ILE A 20 29.01 8.26 11.51
N TYR A 21 28.14 7.98 10.55
CA TYR A 21 28.19 8.60 9.23
C TYR A 21 27.20 9.75 9.14
N SER A 22 27.60 10.83 8.45
CA SER A 22 26.71 11.96 8.18
C SER A 22 25.52 11.53 7.33
N ARG A 23 24.31 11.91 7.74
CA ARG A 23 23.05 11.63 7.02
C ARG A 23 23.08 12.15 5.59
N TRP A 24 23.71 13.30 5.36
CA TRP A 24 23.89 13.87 4.02
C TRP A 24 24.72 12.96 3.11
N ARG A 25 25.83 12.40 3.61
CA ARG A 25 26.67 11.49 2.82
C ARG A 25 25.92 10.20 2.46
N ILE A 26 25.16 9.67 3.40
CA ILE A 26 24.35 8.46 3.21
C ILE A 26 23.24 8.71 2.17
N PHE A 27 22.57 9.86 2.27
CA PHE A 27 21.56 10.28 1.31
C PHE A 27 22.14 10.46 -0.08
N SER A 28 23.26 11.20 -0.21
CA SER A 28 23.94 11.41 -1.49
C SER A 28 24.42 10.11 -2.12
N LEU A 29 24.91 9.15 -1.31
CA LEU A 29 25.26 7.82 -1.81
C LEU A 29 24.05 7.11 -2.42
N GLY A 30 22.92 7.09 -1.69
CA GLY A 30 21.66 6.55 -2.20
C GLY A 30 21.24 7.24 -3.50
N ALA A 31 21.28 8.58 -3.53
CA ALA A 31 20.92 9.38 -4.69
C ALA A 31 21.80 9.08 -5.92
N MET A 32 23.11 8.93 -5.74
CA MET A 32 24.00 8.56 -6.85
C MET A 32 23.71 7.15 -7.38
N ILE A 33 23.45 6.18 -6.51
CA ILE A 33 23.02 4.84 -6.94
C ILE A 33 21.71 4.92 -7.72
N GLY A 34 20.74 5.70 -7.22
CA GLY A 34 19.46 5.92 -7.88
C GLY A 34 19.59 6.62 -9.23
N VAL A 35 20.48 7.61 -9.36
CA VAL A 35 20.78 8.27 -10.62
C VAL A 35 21.39 7.30 -11.62
N CYS A 36 22.42 6.55 -11.22
CA CYS A 36 23.09 5.59 -12.10
C CYS A 36 22.13 4.50 -12.58
N PHE A 37 21.36 3.90 -11.66
CA PHE A 37 20.42 2.86 -12.01
C PHE A 37 19.22 3.40 -12.80
N GLY A 38 18.67 4.54 -12.40
CA GLY A 38 17.59 5.23 -13.11
C GLY A 38 17.99 5.65 -14.52
N MET A 39 19.27 5.98 -14.75
CA MET A 39 19.78 6.25 -16.09
C MET A 39 19.77 4.98 -16.96
N LEU A 40 20.17 3.83 -16.42
CA LEU A 40 20.12 2.56 -17.15
C LEU A 40 18.68 2.08 -17.39
N GLN A 41 17.83 2.20 -16.37
CA GLN A 41 16.47 1.68 -16.39
C GLN A 41 15.50 2.59 -17.16
N VAL A 42 15.52 3.89 -16.93
CA VAL A 42 14.56 4.85 -17.52
C VAL A 42 15.23 5.75 -18.55
N GLY A 43 16.44 6.23 -18.26
CA GLY A 43 17.17 7.14 -19.13
C GLY A 43 17.51 6.54 -20.50
N VAL A 44 18.05 5.32 -20.55
CA VAL A 44 18.42 4.66 -21.80
C VAL A 44 17.19 4.38 -22.67
N PRO A 45 16.09 3.77 -22.19
CA PRO A 45 14.87 3.61 -22.99
C PRO A 45 14.28 4.94 -23.45
N ALA A 46 14.32 5.99 -22.61
CA ALA A 46 13.83 7.31 -23.00
C ALA A 46 14.67 7.92 -24.12
N VAL A 47 16.00 7.96 -23.99
CA VAL A 47 16.89 8.54 -25.01
C VAL A 47 16.90 7.69 -26.29
N THR A 48 16.85 6.37 -26.18
CA THR A 48 16.79 5.50 -27.37
C THR A 48 15.44 5.57 -28.06
N GLY A 49 14.32 5.63 -27.32
CA GLY A 49 13.00 5.94 -27.89
C GLY A 49 12.90 7.35 -28.47
N MET A 50 13.81 8.26 -28.11
CA MET A 50 13.96 9.55 -28.78
C MET A 50 14.67 9.46 -30.14
N LEU A 51 15.46 8.41 -30.40
CA LEU A 51 16.33 8.32 -31.58
C LEU A 51 15.97 7.17 -32.51
N LEU A 52 15.29 6.14 -32.00
CA LEU A 52 14.93 4.91 -32.68
C LEU A 52 13.41 4.73 -32.67
N ASP A 53 12.90 3.93 -33.61
CA ASP A 53 11.48 3.59 -33.70
C ASP A 53 10.96 2.83 -32.47
N LYS A 54 11.87 2.09 -31.79
CA LYS A 54 11.57 1.33 -30.58
C LYS A 54 12.58 1.65 -29.48
N PRO A 55 12.10 1.89 -28.24
CA PRO A 55 12.99 2.08 -27.09
C PRO A 55 13.75 0.79 -26.80
N VAL A 56 15.04 0.92 -26.51
CA VAL A 56 15.90 -0.22 -26.16
C VAL A 56 15.91 -0.37 -24.65
N TYR A 57 15.40 -1.50 -24.17
CA TYR A 57 15.43 -1.89 -22.77
C TYR A 57 16.63 -2.79 -22.48
N LEU A 58 17.62 -2.27 -21.74
CA LEU A 58 18.76 -3.07 -21.27
C LEU A 58 18.35 -4.12 -20.24
N ILE A 59 17.37 -3.77 -19.40
CA ILE A 59 16.78 -4.64 -18.39
C ILE A 59 15.29 -4.79 -18.76
N PRO A 60 14.76 -6.02 -18.90
CA PRO A 60 13.35 -6.22 -19.18
C PRO A 60 12.45 -5.54 -18.16
N GLN A 61 11.45 -4.80 -18.63
CA GLN A 61 10.47 -4.11 -17.79
C GLN A 61 9.06 -4.61 -18.11
N PRO A 62 8.17 -4.71 -17.10
CA PRO A 62 8.42 -4.53 -15.67
C PRO A 62 9.16 -5.71 -15.04
N TYR A 63 9.20 -6.87 -15.69
CA TYR A 63 9.91 -8.07 -15.27
C TYR A 63 10.19 -8.99 -16.44
N LEU A 64 11.13 -9.93 -16.26
CA LEU A 64 11.33 -11.05 -17.17
C LEU A 64 10.39 -12.20 -16.78
N ASP A 65 9.47 -12.57 -17.67
CA ASP A 65 8.59 -13.73 -17.49
C ASP A 65 9.37 -15.02 -17.75
N THR A 66 9.44 -15.89 -16.75
CA THR A 66 10.09 -17.21 -16.85
C THR A 66 9.09 -18.35 -16.68
N THR A 67 7.79 -18.06 -16.60
CA THR A 67 6.73 -19.04 -16.30
C THR A 67 6.70 -20.18 -17.32
N THR A 68 6.77 -19.85 -18.61
CA THR A 68 6.78 -20.86 -19.68
C THR A 68 8.08 -21.68 -19.71
N MET A 69 9.16 -21.18 -19.10
CA MET A 69 10.43 -21.91 -18.99
C MET A 69 10.46 -22.84 -17.78
N THR A 70 9.73 -22.49 -16.70
CA THR A 70 9.72 -23.24 -15.44
C THR A 70 8.52 -24.16 -15.30
N GLU A 71 7.50 -24.06 -16.16
CA GLU A 71 6.25 -24.83 -16.08
C GLU A 71 6.44 -26.35 -16.04
N GLY A 72 7.52 -26.88 -16.61
CA GLY A 72 7.85 -28.30 -16.56
C GLY A 72 8.23 -28.80 -15.16
N LEU A 73 8.83 -27.93 -14.33
CA LEU A 73 9.17 -28.24 -12.93
C LEU A 73 8.12 -27.73 -11.95
N LEU A 74 7.56 -26.54 -12.22
CA LEU A 74 6.64 -25.82 -11.35
C LEU A 74 5.34 -25.49 -12.11
N PRO A 75 4.47 -26.50 -12.35
CA PRO A 75 3.22 -26.28 -13.07
C PRO A 75 2.30 -25.34 -12.27
N ALA A 76 1.61 -24.45 -12.99
CA ALA A 76 0.74 -23.43 -12.41
C ALA A 76 1.42 -22.45 -11.41
N VAL A 77 2.75 -22.28 -11.46
CA VAL A 77 3.45 -21.27 -10.64
C VAL A 77 3.87 -20.09 -11.52
N PRO A 78 3.36 -18.86 -11.27
CA PRO A 78 3.84 -17.69 -12.00
C PRO A 78 5.26 -17.37 -11.53
N THR A 79 6.26 -17.56 -12.39
CA THR A 79 7.66 -17.26 -12.09
C THR A 79 8.18 -16.14 -12.96
N GLY A 80 9.05 -15.32 -12.38
CA GLY A 80 9.85 -14.37 -13.14
C GLY A 80 10.74 -13.56 -12.24
N LEU A 81 11.52 -12.69 -12.88
CA LEU A 81 12.60 -11.97 -12.24
C LEU A 81 12.49 -10.47 -12.50
N VAL A 82 12.50 -9.69 -11.43
CA VAL A 82 12.72 -8.25 -11.49
C VAL A 82 14.17 -7.98 -11.13
N ILE A 83 14.79 -7.02 -11.79
CA ILE A 83 16.10 -6.50 -11.42
C ILE A 83 15.89 -5.03 -11.05
N ASP A 84 15.83 -4.73 -9.75
CA ASP A 84 15.70 -3.37 -9.23
C ASP A 84 16.37 -3.27 -7.84
N PRO A 85 17.50 -2.55 -7.71
CA PRO A 85 18.14 -2.27 -6.44
C PRO A 85 17.22 -1.59 -5.42
N GLY A 86 16.21 -0.84 -5.87
CA GLY A 86 15.20 -0.21 -5.02
C GLY A 86 14.41 -1.23 -4.20
N ILE A 87 14.13 -2.39 -4.78
CA ILE A 87 13.44 -3.49 -4.07
C ILE A 87 14.36 -4.10 -3.02
N VAL A 88 15.65 -4.26 -3.32
CA VAL A 88 16.65 -4.71 -2.35
C VAL A 88 16.75 -3.71 -1.18
N LEU A 89 16.82 -2.41 -1.47
CA LEU A 89 16.83 -1.36 -0.45
C LEU A 89 15.56 -1.37 0.40
N THR A 90 14.41 -1.59 -0.22
CA THR A 90 13.11 -1.74 0.47
C THR A 90 13.13 -2.93 1.41
N GLY A 91 13.65 -4.07 0.96
CA GLY A 91 13.85 -5.27 1.77
C GLY A 91 14.78 -5.07 2.99
N MET A 92 15.77 -4.19 2.89
CA MET A 92 16.64 -3.84 4.04
C MET A 92 15.91 -3.04 5.12
N VAL A 93 14.85 -2.31 4.77
CA VAL A 93 14.14 -1.36 5.65
C VAL A 93 12.90 -1.98 6.27
N LEU A 94 12.20 -2.83 5.52
CA LEU A 94 10.97 -3.48 5.98
C LEU A 94 11.23 -4.46 7.15
N PRO A 95 10.23 -4.71 8.02
CA PRO A 95 10.38 -5.62 9.14
C PRO A 95 10.78 -7.03 8.69
N PHE A 96 11.92 -7.53 9.19
CA PHE A 96 12.50 -8.81 8.75
C PHE A 96 11.50 -9.98 8.79
N TRP A 97 10.73 -10.09 9.87
CA TRP A 97 9.78 -11.20 10.01
C TRP A 97 8.63 -11.13 9.02
N ALA A 98 8.20 -9.94 8.60
CA ALA A 98 7.21 -9.79 7.53
C ALA A 98 7.77 -10.28 6.20
N ILE A 99 9.04 -9.97 5.88
CA ILE A 99 9.67 -10.46 4.65
C ILE A 99 9.87 -11.98 4.68
N MET A 100 10.29 -12.54 5.82
CA MET A 100 10.40 -14.00 5.96
C MET A 100 9.03 -14.69 5.85
N GLY A 101 7.96 -14.04 6.31
CA GLY A 101 6.60 -14.50 6.07
C GLY A 101 6.26 -14.53 4.58
N SER A 102 6.56 -13.45 3.84
CA SER A 102 6.39 -13.41 2.38
C SER A 102 7.20 -14.50 1.68
N PHE A 103 8.44 -14.77 2.12
CA PHE A 103 9.26 -15.86 1.60
C PHE A 103 8.61 -17.22 1.82
N ALA A 104 8.17 -17.49 3.05
CA ALA A 104 7.49 -18.74 3.38
C ALA A 104 6.22 -18.91 2.54
N ALA A 105 5.49 -17.82 2.26
CA ALA A 105 4.32 -17.85 1.40
C ALA A 105 4.65 -18.13 -0.07
N ILE A 106 5.74 -17.59 -0.62
CA ILE A 106 6.19 -17.91 -1.99
C ILE A 106 6.63 -19.36 -2.10
N ALA A 107 7.42 -19.82 -1.13
CA ALA A 107 7.85 -21.22 -1.07
C ALA A 107 6.63 -22.15 -0.96
N ALA A 108 5.67 -21.80 -0.09
CA ALA A 108 4.41 -22.51 0.02
C ALA A 108 3.62 -22.48 -1.30
N THR A 109 3.46 -21.32 -1.95
CA THR A 109 2.74 -21.18 -3.23
C THR A 109 3.39 -22.02 -4.33
N SER A 110 4.72 -22.07 -4.37
CA SER A 110 5.49 -22.86 -5.34
C SER A 110 5.26 -24.37 -5.18
N VAL A 111 4.86 -24.82 -3.99
CA VAL A 111 4.52 -26.22 -3.69
C VAL A 111 3.01 -26.47 -3.81
N VAL A 112 2.20 -25.56 -3.28
CA VAL A 112 0.74 -25.67 -3.22
C VAL A 112 0.12 -25.59 -4.60
N ASN A 113 0.61 -24.73 -5.51
CA ASN A 113 0.03 -24.63 -6.85
C ASN A 113 0.13 -25.94 -7.65
N PRO A 114 1.30 -26.61 -7.76
CA PRO A 114 1.39 -27.93 -8.36
C PRO A 114 0.46 -28.98 -7.72
N LEU A 115 0.32 -28.97 -6.39
CA LEU A 115 -0.57 -29.88 -5.67
C LEU A 115 -2.05 -29.61 -5.97
N LEU A 116 -2.46 -28.34 -5.99
CA LEU A 116 -3.82 -27.94 -6.34
C LEU A 116 -4.13 -28.25 -7.81
N ARG A 117 -3.14 -28.14 -8.69
CA ARG A 117 -3.25 -28.60 -10.09
C ARG A 117 -3.46 -30.11 -10.17
N ALA A 118 -2.63 -30.90 -9.47
CA ALA A 118 -2.76 -32.35 -9.45
C ALA A 118 -4.08 -32.81 -8.82
N GLY A 119 -4.60 -32.06 -7.84
CA GLY A 119 -5.91 -32.29 -7.21
C GLY A 119 -7.12 -31.79 -8.02
N GLY A 120 -6.91 -31.27 -9.24
CA GLY A 120 -7.99 -30.79 -10.10
C GLY A 120 -8.65 -29.48 -9.66
N VAL A 121 -8.09 -28.76 -8.68
CA VAL A 121 -8.60 -27.47 -8.21
C VAL A 121 -8.23 -26.35 -9.19
N LEU A 122 -6.97 -26.32 -9.67
CA LEU A 122 -6.52 -25.38 -10.71
C LEU A 122 -6.83 -25.94 -12.11
N ALA A 123 -8.12 -26.08 -12.41
CA ALA A 123 -8.62 -26.73 -13.61
C ALA A 123 -8.40 -25.87 -14.87
N GLN A 124 -8.44 -24.54 -14.75
CA GLN A 124 -8.38 -23.64 -15.91
C GLN A 124 -6.96 -23.42 -16.44
N TRP A 125 -5.93 -23.70 -15.63
CA TRP A 125 -4.55 -23.52 -16.07
C TRP A 125 -4.18 -24.46 -17.24
N GLN A 126 -3.35 -23.99 -18.16
CA GLN A 126 -2.85 -24.80 -19.27
C GLN A 126 -1.35 -24.54 -19.49
N PRO A 127 -0.57 -25.56 -19.91
CA PRO A 127 0.81 -25.34 -20.33
C PRO A 127 0.89 -24.27 -21.43
N GLY A 128 1.90 -23.41 -21.37
CA GLY A 128 2.10 -22.28 -22.27
C GLY A 128 1.45 -20.97 -21.82
N MET A 129 0.72 -20.96 -20.70
CA MET A 129 0.19 -19.71 -20.12
C MET A 129 1.31 -18.85 -19.53
N ASN A 130 1.38 -17.59 -19.95
CA ASN A 130 2.30 -16.58 -19.37
C ASN A 130 1.97 -16.24 -17.91
N THR A 131 2.82 -15.44 -17.26
CA THR A 131 2.64 -15.00 -15.85
C THR A 131 1.25 -14.38 -15.62
N VAL A 132 0.82 -13.49 -16.52
CA VAL A 132 -0.45 -12.75 -16.41
C VAL A 132 -1.64 -13.70 -16.38
N ASN A 133 -1.75 -14.59 -17.39
CA ASN A 133 -2.87 -15.52 -17.48
C ASN A 133 -2.82 -16.56 -16.35
N THR A 134 -1.64 -17.10 -16.04
CA THR A 134 -1.46 -18.05 -14.93
C THR A 134 -1.91 -17.44 -13.59
N THR A 135 -1.55 -16.18 -13.33
CA THR A 135 -1.95 -15.48 -12.10
C THR A 135 -3.45 -15.27 -12.06
N PHE A 136 -4.07 -14.88 -13.17
CA PHE A 136 -5.51 -14.67 -13.23
C PHE A 136 -6.30 -15.97 -13.00
N VAL A 137 -6.01 -17.04 -13.75
CA VAL A 137 -6.76 -18.31 -13.61
C VAL A 137 -6.58 -18.93 -12.24
N ASN A 138 -5.37 -18.87 -11.67
CA ASN A 138 -5.12 -19.36 -10.31
C ASN A 138 -5.85 -18.51 -9.25
N SER A 139 -6.01 -17.21 -9.50
CA SER A 139 -6.79 -16.32 -8.65
C SER A 139 -8.27 -16.70 -8.66
N VAL A 140 -8.84 -16.89 -9.85
CA VAL A 140 -10.24 -17.32 -10.06
C VAL A 140 -10.49 -18.68 -9.39
N ASP A 141 -9.68 -19.69 -9.70
CA ASP A 141 -9.89 -21.07 -9.24
C ASP A 141 -9.65 -21.25 -7.73
N PHE A 142 -8.77 -20.45 -7.10
CA PHE A 142 -8.42 -20.65 -5.68
C PHE A 142 -8.02 -19.40 -4.90
N TRP A 143 -7.00 -18.64 -5.36
CA TRP A 143 -6.32 -17.66 -4.52
C TRP A 143 -7.18 -16.45 -4.14
N MET A 144 -8.13 -16.03 -4.98
CA MET A 144 -9.07 -14.96 -4.65
C MET A 144 -9.92 -15.35 -3.44
N SER A 145 -10.52 -16.55 -3.50
CA SER A 145 -11.35 -17.09 -2.42
C SER A 145 -10.55 -17.31 -1.14
N PHE A 146 -9.37 -17.92 -1.24
CA PHE A 146 -8.46 -18.07 -0.11
C PHE A 146 -8.08 -16.70 0.49
N GLY A 147 -7.75 -15.73 -0.36
CA GLY A 147 -7.40 -14.36 0.01
C GLY A 147 -8.50 -13.64 0.77
N PHE A 148 -9.77 -13.75 0.33
CA PHE A 148 -10.92 -13.21 1.07
C PHE A 148 -11.06 -13.82 2.46
N GLY A 149 -10.86 -15.14 2.58
CA GLY A 149 -10.84 -15.83 3.87
C GLY A 149 -9.75 -15.33 4.80
N ALA A 150 -8.51 -15.23 4.30
CA ALA A 150 -7.36 -14.75 5.06
C ALA A 150 -7.53 -13.28 5.49
N ALA A 151 -8.04 -12.43 4.59
CA ALA A 151 -8.41 -11.05 4.82
C ALA A 151 -9.43 -10.90 5.96
N ALA A 152 -10.52 -11.67 5.91
CA ALA A 152 -11.56 -11.67 6.94
C ALA A 152 -11.02 -12.13 8.30
N ALA A 153 -10.13 -13.13 8.31
CA ALA A 153 -9.46 -13.59 9.52
C ALA A 153 -8.54 -12.50 10.13
N ILE A 154 -7.73 -11.81 9.32
CA ILE A 154 -6.92 -10.68 9.79
C ILE A 154 -7.81 -9.59 10.39
N ALA A 155 -8.92 -9.27 9.73
CA ALA A 155 -9.87 -8.28 10.20
C ALA A 155 -10.42 -8.68 11.59
N ALA A 156 -10.88 -9.92 11.73
CA ALA A 156 -11.40 -10.45 12.98
C ALA A 156 -10.35 -10.44 14.10
N VAL A 157 -9.13 -10.89 13.84
CA VAL A 157 -8.02 -10.89 14.81
C VAL A 157 -7.63 -9.48 15.21
N SER A 158 -7.59 -8.54 14.27
CA SER A 158 -7.23 -7.13 14.52
C SER A 158 -8.29 -6.41 15.33
N VAL A 159 -9.58 -6.64 15.03
CA VAL A 159 -10.70 -6.11 15.83
C VAL A 159 -10.69 -6.72 17.22
N PHE A 160 -10.57 -8.05 17.34
CA PHE A 160 -10.55 -8.75 18.62
C PHE A 160 -9.39 -8.29 19.51
N SER A 161 -8.18 -8.22 18.99
CA SER A 161 -7.00 -7.75 19.72
C SER A 161 -7.15 -6.30 20.17
N THR A 162 -7.67 -5.42 19.32
CA THR A 162 -7.92 -4.01 19.64
C THR A 162 -8.97 -3.87 20.73
N VAL A 163 -10.12 -4.55 20.61
CA VAL A 163 -11.19 -4.55 21.62
C VAL A 163 -10.67 -5.09 22.95
N ARG A 164 -9.97 -6.22 22.93
CA ARG A 164 -9.36 -6.82 24.13
C ARG A 164 -8.40 -5.86 24.81
N ASP A 165 -7.53 -5.17 24.05
CA ASP A 165 -6.58 -4.21 24.60
C ASP A 165 -7.25 -2.97 25.18
N VAL A 166 -8.31 -2.46 24.52
CA VAL A 166 -9.15 -1.38 25.03
C VAL A 166 -9.84 -1.79 26.32
N VAL A 167 -10.45 -2.98 26.38
CA VAL A 167 -11.12 -3.51 27.57
C VAL A 167 -10.11 -3.73 28.70
N ARG A 168 -8.95 -4.34 28.43
CA ARG A 168 -7.90 -4.56 29.45
C ARG A 168 -7.38 -3.24 30.01
N LYS A 169 -7.07 -2.26 29.14
CA LYS A 169 -6.58 -0.94 29.57
C LYS A 169 -7.66 -0.12 30.27
N SER A 170 -8.92 -0.22 29.85
CA SER A 170 -10.02 0.46 30.54
C SER A 170 -10.27 -0.13 31.93
N ARG A 171 -10.20 -1.46 32.09
CA ARG A 171 -10.24 -2.14 33.40
C ARG A 171 -9.04 -1.78 34.26
N ALA A 172 -7.82 -1.80 33.72
CA ALA A 172 -6.61 -1.37 34.44
C ALA A 172 -6.67 0.11 34.85
N ARG A 173 -7.27 0.96 34.01
CA ARG A 173 -7.51 2.37 34.33
C ARG A 173 -8.58 2.53 35.41
N ARG A 174 -9.68 1.78 35.36
CA ARG A 174 -10.70 1.76 36.42
C ARG A 174 -10.12 1.24 37.75
N ALA A 175 -9.26 0.22 37.71
CA ALA A 175 -8.56 -0.30 38.88
C ALA A 175 -7.57 0.73 39.47
N ARG A 176 -6.80 1.44 38.62
CA ARG A 176 -5.95 2.56 39.06
C ARG A 176 -6.75 3.73 39.61
N LEU A 177 -7.93 4.01 39.04
CA LEU A 177 -8.85 5.04 39.56
C LEU A 177 -9.48 4.64 40.89
N ALA A 178 -9.76 3.35 41.09
CA ALA A 178 -10.24 2.82 42.36
C ALA A 178 -9.15 2.82 43.46
N LEU A 179 -7.89 2.58 43.09
CA LEU A 179 -6.73 2.65 44.00
C LEU A 179 -6.32 4.09 44.37
N HIS A 180 -6.65 5.09 43.54
CA HIS A 180 -6.36 6.51 43.76
C HIS A 180 -7.60 7.33 44.11
N ALA A 181 -8.62 6.71 44.69
CA ALA A 181 -9.88 7.35 45.09
C ALA A 181 -9.75 8.38 46.24
N GLY A 182 -8.54 8.81 46.60
CA GLY A 182 -8.26 9.76 47.68
C GLY A 182 -7.33 10.92 47.32
N SER A 183 -6.90 11.12 46.06
CA SER A 183 -5.97 12.21 45.73
C SER A 183 -6.31 12.85 44.39
N SER A 184 -6.83 14.10 44.43
CA SER A 184 -6.71 15.28 43.54
C SER A 184 -6.50 15.18 42.02
N ALA A 185 -6.39 14.00 41.41
CA ALA A 185 -6.11 13.80 40.00
C ALA A 185 -7.37 13.87 39.11
N GLN A 186 -8.56 13.87 39.72
CA GLN A 186 -9.83 14.06 39.01
C GLN A 186 -9.97 15.50 38.47
N ASP A 187 -9.45 16.50 39.18
CA ASP A 187 -9.51 17.90 38.76
C ASP A 187 -8.57 18.20 37.59
N ALA A 188 -7.37 17.61 37.55
CA ALA A 188 -6.42 17.80 36.45
C ALA A 188 -6.91 17.17 35.12
N ARG A 189 -7.67 16.08 35.19
CA ARG A 189 -8.16 15.36 34.01
C ARG A 189 -9.50 15.89 33.51
N ALA A 190 -10.39 16.32 34.41
CA ALA A 190 -11.57 17.10 34.05
C ALA A 190 -11.17 18.47 33.47
N ALA A 191 -10.11 19.10 33.99
CA ALA A 191 -9.51 20.29 33.41
C ALA A 191 -8.89 20.04 32.02
N GLN A 192 -8.25 18.89 31.78
CA GLN A 192 -7.77 18.51 30.43
C GLN A 192 -8.89 18.19 29.43
N LEU A 193 -9.99 17.55 29.86
CA LEU A 193 -11.15 17.28 29.00
C LEU A 193 -11.93 18.57 28.68
N GLY A 194 -12.01 19.51 29.62
CA GLY A 194 -12.45 20.88 29.37
C GLY A 194 -11.50 21.66 28.45
N SER A 195 -10.21 21.29 28.39
CA SER A 195 -9.20 21.92 27.54
C SER A 195 -9.15 21.39 26.10
N LEU A 196 -9.75 20.25 25.78
CA LEU A 196 -9.80 19.74 24.40
C LEU A 196 -10.77 20.55 23.53
N TRP A 197 -11.85 21.05 24.13
CA TRP A 197 -12.83 21.90 23.45
C TRP A 197 -12.40 23.37 23.38
N ARG A 198 -11.38 23.75 24.14
CA ARG A 198 -10.74 25.07 24.09
C ARG A 198 -9.54 25.01 23.14
N THR A 199 -9.26 26.12 22.45
CA THR A 199 -8.06 26.23 21.62
C THR A 199 -6.80 25.95 22.44
N PRO A 200 -5.91 25.06 22.01
CA PRO A 200 -4.61 24.89 22.66
C PRO A 200 -3.86 26.23 22.63
N ASN A 201 -3.43 26.73 23.80
CA ASN A 201 -2.67 27.97 23.92
C ASN A 201 -1.19 27.79 23.51
N LEU A 202 -0.94 27.19 22.33
CA LEU A 202 0.40 27.03 21.75
C LEU A 202 0.83 28.24 20.91
N GLY A 203 -0.02 29.27 20.74
CA GLY A 203 0.30 30.47 19.95
C GLY A 203 0.49 30.21 18.44
N ARG A 204 0.19 28.99 17.98
CA ARG A 204 0.41 28.51 16.59
C ARG A 204 -0.76 28.81 15.64
N GLY A 205 -1.88 29.29 16.19
CA GLY A 205 -3.14 29.51 15.47
C GLY A 205 -3.99 28.24 15.29
N ASP A 206 -3.83 27.25 16.18
CA ASP A 206 -4.66 26.04 16.19
C ASP A 206 -6.10 26.35 16.62
N TYR A 207 -7.05 25.59 16.10
CA TYR A 207 -8.47 25.79 16.32
C TYR A 207 -9.05 24.71 17.26
N PRO A 208 -10.21 24.95 17.90
CA PRO A 208 -10.75 24.04 18.91
C PRO A 208 -11.31 22.75 18.26
N VAL A 209 -11.33 21.65 19.02
CA VAL A 209 -11.75 20.34 18.49
C VAL A 209 -13.19 20.33 17.97
N TRP A 210 -14.11 21.11 18.55
CA TRP A 210 -15.48 21.19 18.03
C TRP A 210 -15.53 21.71 16.59
N LEU A 211 -14.67 22.68 16.24
CA LEU A 211 -14.61 23.21 14.89
C LEU A 211 -14.04 22.16 13.95
N ALA A 212 -13.12 21.30 14.41
CA ALA A 212 -12.64 20.15 13.63
C ALA A 212 -13.75 19.15 13.33
N VAL A 213 -14.54 18.81 14.34
CA VAL A 213 -15.69 17.91 14.20
C VAL A 213 -16.74 18.53 13.28
N ALA A 214 -17.00 19.83 13.40
CA ALA A 214 -17.95 20.54 12.54
C ALA A 214 -17.48 20.58 11.08
N ILE A 215 -16.22 20.96 10.81
CA ILE A 215 -15.65 20.95 9.46
C ILE A 215 -15.69 19.54 8.87
N TYR A 216 -15.33 18.51 9.67
CA TYR A 216 -15.41 17.12 9.24
C TYR A 216 -16.85 16.72 8.90
N ALA A 217 -17.82 17.07 9.75
CA ALA A 217 -19.22 16.75 9.51
C ALA A 217 -19.75 17.44 8.25
N VAL A 218 -19.43 18.72 8.04
CA VAL A 218 -19.83 19.46 6.83
C VAL A 218 -19.21 18.85 5.58
N ALA A 219 -17.91 18.55 5.60
CA ALA A 219 -17.23 17.90 4.47
C ALA A 219 -17.79 16.49 4.20
N SER A 220 -18.07 15.74 5.26
CA SER A 220 -18.68 14.41 5.17
C SER A 220 -20.08 14.48 4.57
N VAL A 221 -20.92 15.42 5.02
CA VAL A 221 -22.26 15.64 4.43
C VAL A 221 -22.14 16.01 2.96
N ALA A 222 -21.23 16.94 2.60
CA ALA A 222 -21.02 17.32 1.20
C ALA A 222 -20.64 16.10 0.32
N MET A 223 -19.74 15.24 0.81
CA MET A 223 -19.38 14.00 0.12
C MET A 223 -20.53 12.99 0.04
N VAL A 224 -21.32 12.82 1.11
CA VAL A 224 -22.50 11.94 1.08
C VAL A 224 -23.53 12.45 0.08
N LEU A 225 -23.80 13.76 0.05
CA LEU A 225 -24.74 14.37 -0.90
C LEU A 225 -24.26 14.23 -2.34
N LEU A 226 -22.98 14.47 -2.61
CA LEU A 226 -22.38 14.27 -3.93
C LEU A 226 -22.50 12.81 -4.39
N CYS A 227 -22.14 11.85 -3.53
CA CYS A 227 -22.22 10.43 -3.85
C CYS A 227 -23.67 9.98 -4.06
N ASN A 228 -24.61 10.45 -3.24
CA ASN A 228 -26.03 10.13 -3.39
C ASN A 228 -26.65 10.78 -4.64
N ALA A 229 -26.12 11.92 -5.09
CA ALA A 229 -26.51 12.53 -6.36
C ALA A 229 -26.00 11.73 -7.57
N LEU A 230 -24.80 11.16 -7.47
CA LEU A 230 -24.19 10.33 -8.51
C LEU A 230 -24.80 8.93 -8.58
N VAL A 231 -25.01 8.27 -7.42
CA VAL A 231 -25.53 6.91 -7.30
C VAL A 231 -26.66 6.89 -6.26
N LYS A 232 -27.88 6.66 -6.73
CA LYS A 232 -29.05 6.55 -5.86
C LYS A 232 -29.11 5.18 -5.19
N GLY A 233 -29.66 5.12 -3.97
CA GLY A 233 -29.93 3.87 -3.26
C GLY A 233 -28.87 3.43 -2.23
N ILE A 234 -27.73 4.12 -2.16
CA ILE A 234 -26.62 3.77 -1.25
C ILE A 234 -26.51 4.69 -0.01
N LEU A 235 -27.51 5.55 0.23
CA LEU A 235 -27.44 6.58 1.29
C LEU A 235 -27.16 6.04 2.70
N PRO A 236 -27.84 4.98 3.20
CA PRO A 236 -27.57 4.47 4.55
C PRO A 236 -26.13 3.99 4.70
N PHE A 237 -25.61 3.37 3.65
CA PHE A 237 -24.26 2.86 3.58
C PHE A 237 -23.23 4.00 3.61
N LEU A 238 -23.44 5.06 2.83
CA LEU A 238 -22.59 6.26 2.83
C LEU A 238 -22.52 6.92 4.22
N ILE A 239 -23.65 7.00 4.93
CA ILE A 239 -23.70 7.57 6.28
C ILE A 239 -22.87 6.74 7.26
N VAL A 240 -23.01 5.40 7.23
CA VAL A 240 -22.22 4.51 8.07
C VAL A 240 -20.72 4.66 7.77
N PHE A 241 -20.34 4.77 6.50
CA PHE A 241 -18.94 4.91 6.13
C PHE A 241 -18.35 6.24 6.58
N CYS A 242 -19.01 7.35 6.28
CA CYS A 242 -18.55 8.69 6.64
C CYS A 242 -18.53 8.94 8.15
N PHE A 243 -19.58 8.56 8.87
CA PHE A 243 -19.75 8.96 10.27
C PHE A 243 -19.32 7.90 11.28
N LEU A 244 -19.24 6.62 10.89
CA LEU A 244 -18.87 5.55 11.80
C LEU A 244 -17.54 4.90 11.41
N TYR A 245 -17.43 4.38 10.19
CA TYR A 245 -16.26 3.60 9.76
C TYR A 245 -14.99 4.47 9.66
N ASN A 246 -15.03 5.57 8.91
CA ASN A 246 -13.86 6.43 8.67
C ASN A 246 -13.27 6.99 9.99
N PRO A 247 -14.06 7.54 10.94
CA PRO A 247 -13.52 7.98 12.22
C PRO A 247 -12.96 6.82 13.06
N PHE A 248 -13.62 5.66 13.05
CA PHE A 248 -13.20 4.48 13.79
C PHE A 248 -11.84 3.96 13.30
N ILE A 249 -11.70 3.73 11.99
CA ILE A 249 -10.46 3.21 11.40
C ILE A 249 -9.33 4.23 11.52
N SER A 250 -9.62 5.53 11.37
CA SER A 250 -8.66 6.61 11.55
C SER A 250 -8.14 6.68 12.98
N TYR A 251 -9.01 6.54 13.99
CA TYR A 251 -8.63 6.53 15.40
C TYR A 251 -7.74 5.33 15.76
N ILE A 252 -8.12 4.13 15.31
CA ILE A 252 -7.32 2.91 15.53
C ILE A 252 -5.94 3.09 14.92
N ASN A 253 -5.86 3.56 13.68
CA ASN A 253 -4.60 3.75 12.97
C ASN A 253 -3.73 4.84 13.58
N ALA A 254 -4.28 6.00 13.93
CA ALA A 254 -3.57 7.06 14.64
C ALA A 254 -2.91 6.52 15.93
N ARG A 255 -3.66 5.72 16.69
CA ARG A 255 -3.18 5.11 17.92
C ARG A 255 -2.12 4.04 17.68
N LEU A 256 -2.32 3.15 16.70
CA LEU A 256 -1.38 2.07 16.39
C LEU A 256 -0.06 2.63 15.84
N MET A 257 -0.11 3.66 14.99
CA MET A 257 1.09 4.35 14.53
C MET A 257 1.82 5.00 15.71
N GLY A 258 1.11 5.66 16.63
CA GLY A 258 1.73 6.27 17.81
C GLY A 258 2.32 5.26 18.82
N LEU A 259 1.72 4.09 18.99
CA LEU A 259 2.16 3.09 19.97
C LEU A 259 3.15 2.06 19.44
N THR A 260 3.00 1.68 18.17
CA THR A 260 3.69 0.53 17.57
C THR A 260 4.37 0.86 16.24
N GLY A 261 4.17 2.06 15.69
CA GLY A 261 4.71 2.43 14.38
C GLY A 261 4.11 1.61 13.22
N GLN A 262 2.94 1.01 13.41
CA GLN A 262 2.26 0.16 12.44
C GLN A 262 0.83 0.65 12.19
N ALA A 263 0.30 0.38 11.00
CA ALA A 263 -1.06 0.67 10.60
C ALA A 263 -1.83 -0.65 10.38
N VAL A 264 -3.13 -0.65 10.67
CA VAL A 264 -4.04 -1.75 10.35
C VAL A 264 -4.95 -1.28 9.23
N ALA A 265 -4.83 -1.95 8.09
CA ALA A 265 -5.78 -1.84 7.00
C ALA A 265 -6.64 -3.10 7.00
N ILE A 266 -7.97 -2.92 6.97
CA ILE A 266 -8.89 -4.03 6.78
C ILE A 266 -9.06 -4.19 5.26
N PRO A 267 -8.60 -5.30 4.67
CA PRO A 267 -8.75 -5.54 3.23
C PRO A 267 -10.23 -5.74 2.85
N PHE A 268 -10.57 -5.40 1.62
CA PHE A 268 -11.88 -5.63 0.97
C PHE A 268 -13.11 -4.99 1.64
N VAL A 269 -12.92 -3.98 2.51
CA VAL A 269 -14.07 -3.34 3.17
C VAL A 269 -14.96 -2.61 2.19
N ARG A 270 -14.40 -1.99 1.15
CA ARG A 270 -15.14 -1.27 0.11
C ARG A 270 -15.89 -2.24 -0.80
N GLU A 271 -15.22 -3.32 -1.17
CA GLU A 271 -15.71 -4.33 -2.10
C GLU A 271 -16.88 -5.11 -1.48
N GLY A 272 -16.68 -5.63 -0.25
CA GLY A 272 -17.74 -6.35 0.46
C GLY A 272 -18.95 -5.47 0.78
N ALA A 273 -18.69 -4.20 1.06
CA ALA A 273 -19.70 -3.18 1.21
C ALA A 273 -20.60 -2.97 -0.02
N PHE A 274 -20.01 -2.86 -1.20
CA PHE A 274 -20.75 -2.63 -2.43
C PHE A 274 -21.64 -3.84 -2.75
N ILE A 275 -21.10 -5.04 -2.58
CA ILE A 275 -21.83 -6.29 -2.73
C ILE A 275 -23.01 -6.36 -1.74
N LEU A 276 -22.77 -6.02 -0.47
CA LEU A 276 -23.81 -6.02 0.58
C LEU A 276 -24.84 -4.89 0.44
N SER A 277 -24.52 -3.80 -0.26
CA SER A 277 -25.45 -2.70 -0.46
C SER A 277 -26.62 -3.06 -1.40
N GLY A 278 -26.53 -4.19 -2.11
CA GLY A 278 -27.57 -4.64 -3.04
C GLY A 278 -27.71 -3.76 -4.29
N SER A 279 -26.69 -2.94 -4.60
CA SER A 279 -26.66 -2.16 -5.83
C SER A 279 -26.48 -3.12 -7.02
N GLN A 280 -27.24 -2.86 -8.09
CA GLN A 280 -27.24 -3.69 -9.29
C GLN A 280 -26.51 -3.05 -10.48
N SER A 281 -25.90 -1.88 -10.28
CA SER A 281 -25.25 -1.11 -11.35
C SER A 281 -23.73 -1.08 -11.19
N LEU A 282 -23.07 -0.73 -12.31
CA LEU A 282 -21.63 -0.48 -12.35
C LEU A 282 -21.26 0.86 -11.66
N ASP A 283 -22.23 1.78 -11.54
CA ASP A 283 -22.00 3.15 -11.10
C ASP A 283 -21.40 3.22 -9.68
N ILE A 284 -21.73 2.25 -8.82
CA ILE A 284 -21.19 2.16 -7.46
C ILE A 284 -19.67 2.02 -7.44
N TRP A 285 -19.09 1.33 -8.43
CA TRP A 285 -17.64 1.14 -8.55
C TRP A 285 -16.91 2.35 -9.11
N LEU A 286 -17.61 3.19 -9.87
CA LEU A 286 -17.08 4.42 -10.48
C LEU A 286 -17.30 5.65 -9.58
N ALA A 287 -18.19 5.54 -8.60
CA ALA A 287 -18.49 6.63 -7.68
C ALA A 287 -17.35 6.86 -6.66
N PRO A 288 -17.08 8.13 -6.29
CA PRO A 288 -16.03 8.48 -5.34
C PRO A 288 -16.47 8.21 -3.89
N ILE A 289 -16.70 6.95 -3.53
CA ILE A 289 -17.21 6.57 -2.21
C ILE A 289 -16.13 6.80 -1.13
N PRO A 290 -16.43 7.58 -0.08
CA PRO A 290 -15.45 8.01 0.92
C PRO A 290 -15.09 6.87 1.88
N VAL A 291 -14.08 6.09 1.53
CA VAL A 291 -13.48 5.06 2.39
C VAL A 291 -12.06 5.50 2.73
N GLU A 292 -11.94 6.37 3.73
CA GLU A 292 -10.71 7.10 4.02
C GLU A 292 -10.14 6.76 5.39
N ASN A 293 -8.81 6.78 5.49
CA ASN A 293 -8.08 6.56 6.74
C ASN A 293 -7.15 7.75 7.02
N TYR A 294 -7.57 8.59 7.97
CA TYR A 294 -6.83 9.79 8.35
C TYR A 294 -5.80 9.57 9.46
N GLY A 295 -5.48 8.31 9.79
CA GLY A 295 -4.52 7.99 10.84
C GLY A 295 -3.15 8.63 10.62
N ALA A 296 -2.64 8.60 9.38
CA ALA A 296 -1.32 9.14 9.04
C ALA A 296 -1.28 10.68 9.16
N PHE A 297 -2.39 11.36 8.85
CA PHE A 297 -2.49 12.82 8.97
C PHE A 297 -2.36 13.29 10.41
N SER A 298 -2.79 12.49 11.39
CA SER A 298 -2.56 12.79 12.81
C SER A 298 -1.07 12.78 13.18
N GLN A 299 -0.29 11.88 12.59
CA GLN A 299 1.16 11.82 12.76
C GLN A 299 1.83 13.02 12.09
N THR A 300 1.45 13.34 10.85
CA THR A 300 1.95 14.54 10.14
C THR A 300 1.64 15.82 10.90
N PHE A 301 0.44 15.93 11.46
CA PHE A 301 0.06 17.07 12.31
C PHE A 301 0.97 17.19 13.54
N ARG A 302 1.30 16.06 14.18
CA ARG A 302 2.26 16.03 15.30
C ARG A 302 3.68 16.39 14.87
N VAL A 303 4.13 15.95 13.70
CA VAL A 303 5.43 16.36 13.15
C VAL A 303 5.48 17.87 12.94
N ASN A 304 4.43 18.44 12.33
CA ASN A 304 4.30 19.89 12.12
C ASN A 304 4.23 20.69 13.43
N GLU A 305 3.68 20.10 14.49
CA GLU A 305 3.71 20.67 15.84
C GLU A 305 5.12 20.72 16.41
N LEU A 306 5.85 19.60 16.30
CA LEU A 306 7.23 19.50 16.81
C LEU A 306 8.23 20.38 16.04
N THR A 307 7.97 20.63 14.75
CA THR A 307 8.80 21.54 13.94
C THR A 307 8.40 23.00 14.05
N GLY A 308 7.37 23.33 14.84
CA GLY A 308 6.93 24.71 15.07
C GLY A 308 6.24 25.37 13.86
N VAL A 309 5.72 24.58 12.92
CA VAL A 309 5.03 25.09 11.73
C VAL A 309 3.68 25.70 12.13
N ARG A 310 3.47 26.97 11.78
CA ARG A 310 2.21 27.69 12.03
C ARG A 310 1.07 27.07 11.24
N PHE A 311 -0.11 26.95 11.85
CA PHE A 311 -1.28 26.36 11.20
C PHE A 311 -1.72 27.16 9.95
N THR A 312 -1.63 28.49 10.02
CA THR A 312 -1.93 29.36 8.89
C THR A 312 -0.98 29.16 7.71
N SER A 313 0.28 28.83 7.96
CA SER A 313 1.24 28.49 6.89
C SER A 313 0.87 27.17 6.22
N LEU A 314 0.43 26.18 7.00
CA LEU A 314 -0.07 24.91 6.45
C LEU A 314 -1.28 25.15 5.54
N MET A 315 -2.25 25.95 5.98
CA MET A 315 -3.43 26.28 5.18
C MET A 315 -3.10 27.05 3.91
N LYS A 316 -2.16 28.01 3.97
CA LYS A 316 -1.69 28.73 2.78
C LYS A 316 -0.97 27.80 1.80
N ALA A 317 -0.18 26.86 2.31
CA ALA A 317 0.51 25.88 1.48
C ALA A 317 -0.50 24.98 0.76
N GLU A 318 -1.49 24.43 1.45
CA GLU A 318 -2.54 23.60 0.86
C GLU A 318 -3.42 24.38 -0.13
N ALA A 319 -3.80 25.62 0.21
CA ALA A 319 -4.60 26.48 -0.67
C ALA A 319 -3.89 26.86 -1.98
N LEU A 320 -2.55 26.93 -1.98
CA LEU A 320 -1.76 27.11 -3.18
C LEU A 320 -1.51 25.78 -3.91
N ALA A 321 -1.18 24.73 -3.16
CA ALA A 321 -0.82 23.43 -3.70
C ALA A 321 -2.00 22.77 -4.43
N LEU A 322 -3.20 22.78 -3.86
CA LEU A 322 -4.37 22.11 -4.41
C LEU A 322 -4.74 22.58 -5.84
N PRO A 323 -4.92 23.88 -6.13
CA PRO A 323 -5.23 24.32 -7.48
C PRO A 323 -4.06 24.08 -8.45
N CYS A 324 -2.82 24.28 -8.02
CA CYS A 324 -1.65 23.99 -8.84
C CYS A 324 -1.56 22.50 -9.20
N LEU A 325 -1.70 21.62 -8.20
CA LEU A 325 -1.67 20.17 -8.39
C LEU A 325 -2.80 19.72 -9.30
N CYS A 326 -4.02 20.22 -9.13
CA CYS A 326 -5.13 19.90 -10.03
C CYS A 326 -4.81 20.31 -11.47
N LEU A 327 -4.39 21.57 -11.69
CA LEU A 327 -4.08 22.09 -13.02
C LEU A 327 -2.94 21.30 -13.70
N PHE A 328 -1.82 21.12 -13.00
CA PHE A 328 -0.67 20.40 -13.54
C PHE A 328 -0.94 18.91 -13.71
N SER A 329 -1.78 18.29 -12.88
CA SER A 329 -2.21 16.89 -13.06
C SER A 329 -3.03 16.73 -14.34
N PHE A 330 -3.98 17.63 -14.62
CA PHE A 330 -4.74 17.60 -15.87
C PHE A 330 -3.84 17.80 -17.09
N LEU A 331 -2.89 18.74 -17.04
CA LEU A 331 -1.91 18.95 -18.11
C LEU A 331 -1.05 17.70 -18.33
N PHE A 332 -0.57 17.09 -17.26
CA PHE A 332 0.26 15.89 -17.31
C PHE A 332 -0.51 14.68 -17.86
N TRP A 333 -1.76 14.46 -17.42
CA TRP A 333 -2.61 13.40 -17.97
C TRP A 333 -2.92 13.62 -19.45
N ALA A 334 -3.30 14.84 -19.83
CA ALA A 334 -3.57 15.18 -21.24
C ALA A 334 -2.34 14.94 -22.12
N PHE A 335 -1.14 15.18 -21.60
CA PHE A 335 0.10 14.85 -22.29
C PHE A 335 0.29 13.34 -22.47
N ILE A 336 0.18 12.54 -21.39
CA ILE A 336 0.35 11.08 -21.47
C ILE A 336 -0.60 10.47 -22.50
N TRP A 337 -1.87 10.90 -22.51
CA TRP A 337 -2.87 10.42 -23.46
C TRP A 337 -2.61 10.79 -24.92
N LYS A 338 -1.85 11.87 -25.16
CA LYS A 338 -1.47 12.33 -26.52
C LYS A 338 -0.09 11.86 -26.96
N ALA A 339 0.76 11.42 -26.03
CA ALA A 339 2.17 11.09 -26.32
C ALA A 339 2.31 9.80 -27.14
N SER A 340 1.59 8.74 -26.77
CA SER A 340 1.58 7.46 -27.50
C SER A 340 0.32 6.67 -27.16
N PRO A 341 -0.15 5.77 -28.04
CA PRO A 341 -1.25 4.87 -27.73
C PRO A 341 -0.99 4.08 -26.44
N ILE A 342 -2.03 3.88 -25.64
CA ILE A 342 -1.98 3.04 -24.44
C ILE A 342 -2.94 1.86 -24.67
N PRO A 343 -2.49 0.60 -24.60
CA PRO A 343 -1.12 0.13 -24.36
C PRO A 343 -0.21 0.22 -25.59
N SER A 344 1.11 0.37 -25.38
CA SER A 344 2.15 0.32 -26.42
C SER A 344 3.52 -0.08 -25.84
N GLU A 345 4.50 -0.36 -26.70
CA GLU A 345 5.88 -0.69 -26.31
C GLU A 345 6.58 0.44 -25.54
N MET A 346 6.11 1.68 -25.66
CA MET A 346 6.58 2.83 -24.87
C MET A 346 6.15 2.74 -23.39
N PHE A 347 5.09 1.97 -23.11
CA PHE A 347 4.52 1.78 -21.77
C PHE A 347 4.50 0.28 -21.41
N PRO A 348 5.66 -0.38 -21.23
CA PRO A 348 5.74 -1.83 -21.07
C PRO A 348 5.01 -2.34 -19.82
N ALA A 349 5.04 -1.56 -18.73
CA ALA A 349 4.30 -1.89 -17.51
C ALA A 349 2.78 -1.87 -17.72
N ALA A 350 2.27 -0.92 -18.52
CA ALA A 350 0.85 -0.89 -18.89
C ALA A 350 0.54 -2.05 -19.84
N GLN A 351 1.35 -2.28 -20.86
CA GLN A 351 1.13 -3.36 -21.83
C GLN A 351 0.99 -4.74 -21.17
N LEU A 352 1.77 -5.05 -20.14
CA LEU A 352 1.71 -6.34 -19.46
C LEU A 352 0.67 -6.40 -18.33
N ASN A 353 0.59 -5.38 -17.47
CA ASN A 353 -0.27 -5.43 -16.29
C ASN A 353 -1.71 -4.99 -16.56
N TRP A 354 -1.97 -4.25 -17.64
CA TRP A 354 -3.31 -3.73 -17.92
C TRP A 354 -4.32 -4.85 -18.16
N ASP A 355 -3.94 -5.89 -18.89
CA ASP A 355 -4.81 -7.05 -19.12
C ASP A 355 -5.19 -7.76 -17.80
N LEU A 356 -4.20 -8.04 -16.93
CA LEU A 356 -4.45 -8.64 -15.61
C LEU A 356 -5.36 -7.76 -14.75
N MET A 357 -5.10 -6.44 -14.75
CA MET A 357 -5.87 -5.47 -13.98
C MET A 357 -7.32 -5.38 -14.48
N VAL A 358 -7.52 -5.32 -15.80
CA VAL A 358 -8.85 -5.29 -16.42
C VAL A 358 -9.60 -6.57 -16.06
N LYS A 359 -9.03 -7.76 -16.29
CA LYS A 359 -9.66 -9.04 -15.98
C LYS A 359 -10.08 -9.14 -14.51
N SER A 360 -9.19 -8.75 -13.59
CA SER A 360 -9.46 -8.79 -12.15
C SER A 360 -10.55 -7.80 -11.74
N ASN A 361 -10.52 -6.58 -12.26
CA ASN A 361 -11.52 -5.56 -11.96
C ASN A 361 -12.88 -5.89 -12.58
N THR A 362 -12.93 -6.39 -13.82
CA THR A 362 -14.19 -6.78 -14.47
C THR A 362 -14.83 -7.95 -13.75
N LEU A 363 -14.04 -8.94 -13.29
CA LEU A 363 -14.57 -10.04 -12.47
C LEU A 363 -15.15 -9.51 -11.16
N LEU A 364 -14.45 -8.62 -10.47
CA LEU A 364 -14.95 -8.01 -9.24
C LEU A 364 -16.22 -7.17 -9.48
N TRP A 365 -16.24 -6.33 -10.53
CA TRP A 365 -17.39 -5.48 -10.85
C TRP A 365 -18.61 -6.29 -11.30
N SER A 366 -18.40 -7.49 -11.85
CA SER A 366 -19.50 -8.42 -12.16
C SER A 366 -20.30 -8.83 -10.92
N SER A 367 -19.77 -8.65 -9.70
CA SER A 367 -20.47 -8.96 -8.45
C SER A 367 -21.71 -8.11 -8.21
N THR A 368 -21.76 -6.89 -8.76
CA THR A 368 -22.93 -5.99 -8.65
C THR A 368 -23.60 -5.76 -9.99
N PHE A 369 -22.94 -6.06 -11.12
CA PHE A 369 -23.50 -5.80 -12.43
C PHE A 369 -24.55 -6.84 -12.82
N HIS A 370 -25.83 -6.45 -12.80
CA HIS A 370 -26.93 -7.21 -13.35
C HIS A 370 -27.39 -6.54 -14.65
N PRO A 371 -27.17 -7.15 -15.83
CA PRO A 371 -27.58 -6.52 -17.08
C PRO A 371 -29.10 -6.44 -17.19
N ASP A 372 -29.64 -5.22 -17.26
CA ASP A 372 -31.03 -4.96 -17.63
C ASP A 372 -31.21 -5.23 -19.14
N VAL A 373 -31.61 -6.45 -19.49
CA VAL A 373 -31.80 -6.80 -20.91
C VAL A 373 -33.18 -6.33 -21.37
N ALA A 374 -33.23 -5.16 -22.01
CA ALA A 374 -34.31 -4.82 -22.95
C ALA A 374 -34.16 -5.68 -24.23
N GLY A 375 -34.53 -6.96 -24.16
CA GLY A 375 -34.51 -7.87 -25.30
C GLY A 375 -34.06 -9.31 -24.96
N GLY A 376 -35.00 -10.13 -24.48
CA GLY A 376 -34.98 -11.58 -24.66
C GLY A 376 -33.99 -12.43 -23.85
N ALA A 377 -32.86 -11.90 -23.37
CA ALA A 377 -31.90 -12.67 -22.55
C ALA A 377 -32.14 -12.54 -21.03
N ALA A 378 -33.38 -12.28 -20.63
CA ALA A 378 -33.80 -11.97 -19.25
C ALA A 378 -33.81 -13.19 -18.29
N GLU A 379 -33.15 -14.29 -18.62
CA GLU A 379 -33.17 -15.53 -17.82
C GLU A 379 -31.85 -15.85 -17.09
N VAL A 380 -30.75 -15.17 -17.38
CA VAL A 380 -29.42 -15.69 -17.00
C VAL A 380 -28.83 -15.11 -15.71
N VAL A 381 -29.24 -13.92 -15.25
CA VAL A 381 -28.71 -13.34 -13.98
C VAL A 381 -29.83 -12.72 -13.15
N ARG A 382 -30.47 -13.51 -12.29
CA ARG A 382 -31.59 -13.05 -11.43
C ARG A 382 -31.15 -12.65 -10.02
N GLY A 383 -29.96 -13.05 -9.59
CA GLY A 383 -29.38 -12.67 -8.31
C GLY A 383 -27.87 -12.83 -8.24
N PHE A 384 -27.27 -12.45 -7.10
CA PHE A 384 -25.81 -12.50 -6.90
C PHE A 384 -25.19 -13.86 -7.28
N ALA A 385 -25.90 -14.97 -7.01
CA ALA A 385 -25.43 -16.34 -7.30
C ALA A 385 -25.15 -16.61 -8.79
N ASP A 386 -25.78 -15.88 -9.70
CA ASP A 386 -25.63 -16.07 -11.15
C ASP A 386 -24.47 -15.25 -11.73
N THR A 387 -23.88 -14.35 -10.94
CA THR A 387 -22.76 -13.50 -11.36
C THR A 387 -21.49 -14.32 -11.57
N GLU A 388 -20.65 -13.90 -12.53
CA GLU A 388 -19.33 -14.52 -12.75
C GLU A 388 -18.45 -14.45 -11.49
N PHE A 389 -18.61 -13.39 -10.69
CA PHE A 389 -17.97 -13.28 -9.39
C PHE A 389 -18.41 -14.39 -8.43
N ALA A 390 -19.71 -14.63 -8.27
CA ALA A 390 -20.20 -15.66 -7.34
C ALA A 390 -19.76 -17.07 -7.76
N LYS A 391 -19.67 -17.34 -9.07
CA LYS A 391 -19.13 -18.60 -9.59
C LYS A 391 -17.63 -18.78 -9.28
N ALA A 392 -16.89 -17.68 -9.28
CA ALA A 392 -15.46 -17.65 -8.94
C ALA A 392 -15.20 -17.66 -7.41
N VAL A 393 -16.23 -17.52 -6.57
CA VAL A 393 -16.10 -17.59 -5.12
C VAL A 393 -16.34 -19.02 -4.64
N HIS A 394 -15.30 -19.62 -4.08
CA HIS A 394 -15.30 -20.96 -3.51
C HIS A 394 -15.31 -20.90 -1.97
N PRO A 395 -16.45 -21.18 -1.30
CA PRO A 395 -16.56 -21.06 0.16
C PRO A 395 -15.57 -21.94 0.94
N VAL A 396 -15.24 -23.12 0.41
CA VAL A 396 -14.26 -24.03 1.04
C VAL A 396 -12.87 -23.40 1.05
N ALA A 397 -12.46 -22.78 -0.05
CA ALA A 397 -11.17 -22.07 -0.13
C ALA A 397 -11.16 -20.85 0.81
N MET A 398 -12.28 -20.12 0.94
CA MET A 398 -12.41 -19.04 1.92
C MET A 398 -12.26 -19.54 3.37
N LEU A 399 -12.93 -20.63 3.73
CA LEU A 399 -12.81 -21.22 5.07
C LEU A 399 -11.39 -21.73 5.33
N ALA A 400 -10.74 -22.33 4.32
CA ALA A 400 -9.34 -22.74 4.42
C ALA A 400 -8.41 -21.53 4.64
N GLY A 401 -8.57 -20.45 3.88
CA GLY A 401 -7.79 -19.22 4.04
C GLY A 401 -7.96 -18.58 5.41
N GLY A 402 -9.21 -18.50 5.89
CA GLY A 402 -9.51 -18.00 7.23
C GLY A 402 -8.93 -18.90 8.32
N GLY A 403 -9.14 -20.21 8.21
CA GLY A 403 -8.65 -21.22 9.16
C GLY A 403 -7.12 -21.26 9.26
N VAL A 404 -6.41 -21.25 8.14
CA VAL A 404 -4.95 -21.20 8.10
C VAL A 404 -4.44 -19.91 8.76
N THR A 405 -5.07 -18.77 8.47
CA THR A 405 -4.65 -17.48 9.02
C THR A 405 -4.85 -17.42 10.53
N VAL A 406 -6.03 -17.78 11.04
CA VAL A 406 -6.31 -17.84 12.49
C VAL A 406 -5.41 -18.86 13.16
N GLY A 407 -5.22 -20.03 12.54
CA GLY A 407 -4.32 -21.08 13.04
C GLY A 407 -2.88 -20.61 13.17
N LEU A 408 -2.35 -19.89 12.18
CA LEU A 408 -1.01 -19.29 12.23
C LEU A 408 -0.92 -18.23 13.33
N PHE A 409 -1.90 -17.34 13.47
CA PHE A 409 -1.92 -16.37 14.56
C PHE A 409 -1.98 -17.03 15.94
N ALA A 410 -2.80 -18.07 16.11
CA ALA A 410 -2.91 -18.82 17.36
C ALA A 410 -1.61 -19.55 17.69
N LEU A 411 -1.02 -20.24 16.71
CA LEU A 411 0.25 -20.96 16.87
C LEU A 411 1.39 -20.00 17.25
N PHE A 412 1.54 -18.89 16.51
CA PHE A 412 2.58 -17.90 16.80
C PHE A 412 2.33 -17.21 18.14
N GLY A 413 1.06 -16.96 18.49
CA GLY A 413 0.68 -16.42 19.79
C GLY A 413 1.01 -17.35 20.95
N LEU A 414 0.75 -18.66 20.81
CA LEU A 414 1.05 -19.68 21.83
C LEU A 414 2.56 -19.88 22.02
N LEU A 415 3.32 -19.86 20.92
CA LEU A 415 4.77 -20.04 20.94
C LEU A 415 5.54 -18.75 21.27
N GLY A 416 4.86 -17.60 21.39
CA GLY A 416 5.51 -16.30 21.60
C GLY A 416 6.34 -15.83 20.39
N LEU A 417 6.04 -16.32 19.19
CA LEU A 417 6.76 -15.98 17.96
C LEU A 417 6.26 -14.65 17.36
N PRO A 418 7.07 -13.96 16.54
CA PRO A 418 6.71 -12.65 15.96
C PRO A 418 5.50 -12.73 15.03
N THR A 419 4.39 -12.10 15.41
CA THR A 419 3.12 -12.10 14.65
C THR A 419 3.21 -11.37 13.30
N LEU A 420 4.21 -10.51 13.11
CA LEU A 420 4.52 -9.87 11.81
C LEU A 420 4.82 -10.90 10.72
N PHE A 421 5.27 -12.11 11.07
CA PHE A 421 5.44 -13.19 10.12
C PHE A 421 4.11 -13.58 9.45
N VAL A 422 3.02 -13.66 10.21
CA VAL A 422 1.70 -14.04 9.68
C VAL A 422 1.19 -12.98 8.69
N TYR A 423 1.40 -11.70 8.97
CA TYR A 423 1.10 -10.62 8.01
C TYR A 423 1.91 -10.75 6.71
N GLY A 424 3.18 -11.13 6.82
CA GLY A 424 4.03 -11.47 5.66
C GLY A 424 3.49 -12.64 4.86
N VAL A 425 3.05 -13.71 5.52
CA VAL A 425 2.48 -14.88 4.86
C VAL A 425 1.24 -14.50 4.05
N VAL A 426 0.31 -13.75 4.65
CA VAL A 426 -0.90 -13.31 3.94
C VAL A 426 -0.59 -12.35 2.80
N ARG A 427 0.44 -11.50 2.93
CA ARG A 427 0.93 -10.65 1.84
C ARG A 427 1.48 -11.46 0.65
N GLY A 428 2.16 -12.58 0.91
CA GLY A 428 2.87 -13.35 -0.10
C GLY A 428 2.07 -14.45 -0.79
N LEU A 429 1.00 -14.96 -0.16
CA LEU A 429 0.24 -16.10 -0.69
C LEU A 429 -0.54 -15.70 -1.96
N GLY A 430 -0.33 -16.42 -3.05
CA GLY A 430 -0.94 -16.11 -4.36
C GLY A 430 -0.42 -14.83 -5.04
N ALA A 431 0.58 -14.16 -4.47
CA ALA A 431 1.20 -12.98 -5.06
C ALA A 431 2.28 -13.34 -6.08
N LEU A 432 2.63 -12.38 -6.96
CA LEU A 432 3.73 -12.54 -7.90
C LEU A 432 5.07 -12.60 -7.13
N PRO A 433 5.88 -13.67 -7.29
CA PRO A 433 7.14 -13.81 -6.55
C PRO A 433 8.24 -12.87 -7.04
N HIS A 434 8.02 -12.19 -8.17
CA HIS A 434 9.05 -11.51 -8.96
C HIS A 434 9.78 -10.41 -8.19
N THR A 435 9.06 -9.64 -7.36
CA THR A 435 9.62 -8.58 -6.52
C THR A 435 10.08 -9.10 -5.17
N MET A 436 9.35 -10.06 -4.60
CA MET A 436 9.56 -10.52 -3.23
C MET A 436 10.89 -11.27 -3.05
N VAL A 437 11.39 -11.96 -4.09
CA VAL A 437 12.73 -12.60 -4.05
C VAL A 437 13.83 -11.57 -3.75
N LEU A 438 13.78 -10.40 -4.39
CA LEU A 438 14.74 -9.33 -4.13
C LEU A 438 14.56 -8.68 -2.76
N GLU A 439 13.33 -8.57 -2.26
CA GLU A 439 13.08 -8.09 -0.89
C GLU A 439 13.76 -8.99 0.14
N ILE A 440 13.76 -10.30 -0.08
CA ILE A 440 14.41 -11.28 0.81
C ILE A 440 15.93 -11.12 0.80
N VAL A 441 16.52 -10.96 -0.38
CA VAL A 441 17.96 -10.67 -0.51
C VAL A 441 18.29 -9.40 0.27
N GLY A 442 17.48 -8.35 0.12
CA GLY A 442 17.58 -7.11 0.89
C GLY A 442 17.51 -7.34 2.40
N ALA A 443 16.53 -8.12 2.87
CA ALA A 443 16.33 -8.41 4.29
C ALA A 443 17.51 -9.15 4.91
N LEU A 444 18.03 -10.16 4.20
CA LEU A 444 19.16 -10.97 4.64
C LEU A 444 20.44 -10.15 4.69
N VAL A 445 20.72 -9.37 3.64
CA VAL A 445 21.90 -8.49 3.59
C VAL A 445 21.80 -7.39 4.64
N GLY A 446 20.63 -6.78 4.80
CA GLY A 446 20.37 -5.77 5.83
C GLY A 446 20.62 -6.31 7.23
N ARG A 447 20.03 -7.46 7.57
CA ARG A 447 20.10 -8.05 8.92
C ARG A 447 21.44 -8.71 9.25
N TYR A 448 22.00 -9.51 8.34
CA TYR A 448 23.17 -10.32 8.66
C TYR A 448 24.50 -9.65 8.31
N TYR A 449 24.53 -8.76 7.31
CA TYR A 449 25.76 -8.08 6.92
C TYR A 449 25.81 -6.65 7.46
N PHE A 450 24.83 -5.80 7.11
CA PHE A 450 24.92 -4.38 7.44
C PHE A 450 24.67 -4.05 8.91
N GLN A 451 23.70 -4.70 9.56
CA GLN A 451 23.50 -4.52 11.01
C GLN A 451 24.69 -5.01 11.84
N ARG A 452 25.40 -6.07 11.38
CA ARG A 452 26.63 -6.53 12.05
C ARG A 452 27.80 -5.57 11.84
N LYS A 453 27.90 -4.94 10.66
CA LYS A 453 29.00 -4.05 10.30
C LYS A 453 28.87 -2.64 10.90
N PHE A 454 27.66 -2.08 10.91
CA PHE A 454 27.40 -0.69 11.29
C PHE A 454 26.68 -0.54 12.64
N GLY A 455 26.31 -1.64 13.29
CA GLY A 455 25.50 -1.65 14.50
C GLY A 455 24.00 -1.60 14.19
N SER A 456 23.21 -2.33 14.97
CA SER A 456 21.77 -2.49 14.71
C SER A 456 21.01 -1.16 14.78
N SER A 457 21.27 -0.34 15.80
CA SER A 457 20.58 0.95 16.00
C SER A 457 20.93 1.96 14.91
N ASN A 458 22.22 2.06 14.57
CA ASN A 458 22.67 2.98 13.53
C ASN A 458 22.18 2.58 12.15
N PHE A 459 22.27 1.30 11.78
CA PHE A 459 21.81 0.86 10.46
C PHE A 459 20.30 1.07 10.27
N LEU A 460 19.47 0.83 11.30
CA LEU A 460 18.03 1.08 11.23
C LEU A 460 17.69 2.56 10.97
N ARG A 461 18.59 3.50 11.32
CA ARG A 461 18.47 4.93 10.97
C ARG A 461 19.02 5.23 9.57
N MET A 462 20.08 4.55 9.16
CA MET A 462 20.74 4.75 7.86
C MET A 462 19.92 4.18 6.69
N GLY A 463 19.31 3.00 6.85
CA GLY A 463 18.57 2.29 5.80
C GLY A 463 17.51 3.16 5.11
N PRO A 464 16.55 3.76 5.85
CA PRO A 464 15.56 4.67 5.28
C PRO A 464 16.17 5.88 4.57
N THR A 465 17.34 6.36 5.04
CA THR A 465 18.03 7.52 4.44
C THR A 465 18.64 7.17 3.09
N ILE A 466 19.27 5.98 2.96
CA ILE A 466 19.79 5.48 1.68
C ILE A 466 18.64 5.27 0.70
N MET A 467 17.56 4.64 1.15
CA MET A 467 16.37 4.37 0.36
C MET A 467 15.73 5.67 -0.16
N ALA A 468 15.58 6.68 0.72
CA ALA A 468 15.08 8.00 0.32
C ALA A 468 16.00 8.67 -0.72
N GLY A 469 17.32 8.57 -0.54
CA GLY A 469 18.30 9.02 -1.53
C GLY A 469 18.08 8.34 -2.88
N TYR A 470 18.00 7.00 -2.91
CA TYR A 470 17.80 6.21 -4.11
C TYR A 470 16.56 6.63 -4.90
N PHE A 471 15.39 6.69 -4.24
CA PHE A 471 14.15 7.10 -4.91
C PHE A 471 14.20 8.56 -5.39
N THR A 472 14.89 9.43 -4.65
CA THR A 472 15.13 10.81 -5.11
C THR A 472 15.96 10.82 -6.40
N GLY A 473 17.08 10.10 -6.43
CA GLY A 473 17.97 10.05 -7.59
C GLY A 473 17.32 9.43 -8.82
N ALA A 474 16.65 8.28 -8.65
CA ALA A 474 15.92 7.61 -9.72
C ALA A 474 14.76 8.46 -10.24
N GLY A 475 14.02 9.13 -9.34
CA GLY A 475 12.95 10.06 -9.68
C GLY A 475 13.45 11.27 -10.47
N LEU A 476 14.59 11.84 -10.10
CA LEU A 476 15.19 13.00 -10.77
C LEU A 476 15.57 12.68 -12.22
N ILE A 477 16.19 11.52 -12.46
CA ILE A 477 16.48 11.04 -13.82
C ILE A 477 15.21 10.73 -14.60
N SER A 478 14.21 10.11 -13.97
CA SER A 478 12.92 9.84 -14.61
C SER A 478 12.23 11.13 -15.05
N MET A 479 12.23 12.16 -14.20
CA MET A 479 11.69 13.48 -14.52
C MET A 479 12.48 14.17 -15.64
N ALA A 480 13.82 14.11 -15.60
CA ALA A 480 14.66 14.67 -16.65
C ALA A 480 14.42 13.97 -17.99
N ALA A 481 14.29 12.64 -18.00
CA ALA A 481 13.97 11.84 -19.18
C ALA A 481 12.60 12.21 -19.77
N ILE A 482 11.58 12.36 -18.93
CA ILE A 482 10.23 12.79 -19.35
C ILE A 482 10.28 14.23 -19.89
N ALA A 483 11.03 15.13 -19.25
CA ALA A 483 11.18 16.52 -19.71
C ALA A 483 11.86 16.60 -21.09
N MET A 484 12.87 15.77 -21.35
CA MET A 484 13.50 15.67 -22.67
C MET A 484 12.51 15.15 -23.73
N ASN A 485 11.69 14.15 -23.39
CA ASN A 485 10.65 13.64 -24.28
C ASN A 485 9.60 14.71 -24.60
N LEU A 486 9.18 15.48 -23.59
CA LEU A 486 8.28 16.62 -23.74
C LEU A 486 8.82 17.67 -24.71
N ILE A 487 10.11 18.02 -24.59
CA ILE A 487 10.77 18.99 -25.48
C ILE A 487 10.79 18.43 -26.92
N ARG A 488 11.14 17.16 -27.11
CA ARG A 488 11.13 16.54 -28.45
C ARG A 488 9.74 16.57 -29.07
N SER A 489 8.70 16.16 -28.36
CA SER A 489 7.33 16.18 -28.87
C SER A 489 6.82 17.59 -29.20
N ALA A 490 7.35 18.62 -28.52
CA ALA A 490 7.01 20.02 -28.81
C ALA A 490 7.78 20.59 -30.02
N VAL A 491 8.99 20.09 -30.30
CA VAL A 491 9.88 20.60 -31.37
C VAL A 491 9.72 19.81 -32.67
N SER A 492 9.40 18.52 -32.60
CA SER A 492 9.25 17.64 -33.76
C SER A 492 7.82 17.65 -34.27
N SER A 493 7.57 18.45 -35.32
CA SER A 493 6.36 18.41 -36.15
C SER A 493 6.41 17.35 -37.26
N ALA A 494 7.27 16.33 -37.15
CA ALA A 494 7.29 15.21 -38.08
C ALA A 494 6.34 14.10 -37.58
N PRO A 495 5.34 13.68 -38.38
CA PRO A 495 4.33 12.70 -37.99
C PRO A 495 4.80 11.25 -38.20
N PHE A 496 6.07 10.97 -37.92
CA PHE A 496 6.68 9.65 -38.11
C PHE A 496 7.57 9.31 -36.92
#